data_AF-A0A1C6BIM4-F1
#
_entry.id   AF-A0A1C6BIM4-F1
#
_cell.length_a   1.000
_cell.length_b   1.000
_cell.length_c   1.000
_cell.angle_alpha   90.00
_cell.angle_beta   90.00
_cell.angle_gamma   90.00
#
_symmetry.space_group_name_H-M   'P 1'
#
loop_
_entity.id
_entity.type
_entity.pdbx_description
1 polymer ?
#
loop_
_entity_poly.entity_id
_entity_poly.type
_entity_poly.pdbx_seq_one_letter_code
_entity_poly.pdbx_strand_id
1 'polypeptide(L)'
;MIQMVTLDSKKVALEIAKQNYTIKDFSKKCGVHRSTISEIINSDNSQCKLLIACKIANALNLEVADLTPIDKKGRVIAGRTSIPWYGDKEYAERKIDEMNSLFAGTGIEAKLYTRQVGNGHLQCEEYMIVISK
;
A
#
# COMPACT_ATOMS: atom_id res chain seq x y z
N MET A 1 -6.47 -12.64 1.35
CA MET A 1 -7.13 -11.31 1.30
C MET A 1 -6.28 -10.43 0.39
N ILE A 2 -6.82 -9.90 -0.70
CA ILE A 2 -6.05 -9.10 -1.68
C ILE A 2 -6.12 -7.64 -1.27
N GLN A 3 -4.99 -7.04 -0.89
CA GLN A 3 -4.92 -5.64 -0.49
C GLN A 3 -4.88 -4.73 -1.73
N MET A 4 -5.74 -3.71 -1.75
CA MET A 4 -5.88 -2.76 -2.85
C MET A 4 -5.31 -1.39 -2.45
N VAL A 5 -4.67 -0.71 -3.39
CA VAL A 5 -4.08 0.63 -3.24
C VAL A 5 -4.48 1.50 -4.43
N THR A 6 -4.82 2.75 -4.15
CA THR A 6 -5.07 3.78 -5.16
C THR A 6 -3.75 4.46 -5.54
N LEU A 7 -3.41 4.43 -6.83
CA LEU A 7 -2.28 5.19 -7.36
C LEU A 7 -2.77 6.46 -8.06
N ASP A 8 -2.01 7.54 -7.95
CA ASP A 8 -2.20 8.76 -8.72
C ASP A 8 -1.72 8.50 -10.15
N SER A 9 -2.70 8.34 -11.05
CA SER A 9 -2.48 7.98 -12.45
C SER A 9 -1.59 8.99 -13.18
N LYS A 10 -1.72 10.27 -12.87
CA LYS A 10 -0.93 11.36 -13.48
C LYS A 10 0.50 11.35 -12.96
N LYS A 11 0.69 11.11 -11.66
CA LYS A 11 2.01 11.06 -11.04
C LYS A 11 2.82 9.84 -11.52
N VAL A 12 2.17 8.68 -11.63
CA VAL A 12 2.78 7.48 -12.22
C VAL A 12 3.21 7.72 -13.67
N ALA A 13 2.34 8.33 -14.49
CA ALA A 13 2.67 8.64 -15.88
C ALA A 13 3.84 9.62 -16.00
N LEU A 14 3.85 10.67 -15.17
CA LEU A 14 4.90 11.68 -15.13
C LEU A 14 6.26 11.07 -14.77
N GLU A 15 6.31 10.20 -13.77
CA GLU A 15 7.58 9.61 -13.33
C GLU A 15 8.16 8.63 -14.35
N ILE A 16 7.30 7.84 -15.01
CA ILE A 16 7.72 6.98 -16.12
C ILE A 16 8.32 7.83 -17.26
N ALA A 17 7.68 8.96 -17.58
CA ALA A 17 8.16 9.88 -18.61
C ALA A 17 9.50 10.54 -18.24
N LYS A 18 9.71 10.93 -16.97
CA LYS A 18 10.99 11.50 -16.49
C LYS A 18 12.16 10.53 -16.66
N GLN A 19 11.92 9.23 -16.54
CA GLN A 19 12.94 8.20 -16.74
C GLN A 19 13.14 7.82 -18.21
N ASN A 20 12.51 8.53 -19.16
CA ASN A 20 12.57 8.28 -20.60
C ASN A 20 12.16 6.85 -21.00
N TYR A 21 11.27 6.20 -20.23
CA TYR A 21 10.74 4.89 -20.60
C TYR A 21 9.44 5.00 -21.39
N THR A 22 9.31 4.17 -22.42
CA THR A 22 7.98 3.86 -22.99
C THR A 22 7.23 2.91 -22.05
N ILE A 23 5.90 2.88 -22.11
CA ILE A 23 5.10 1.91 -21.31
C ILE A 23 5.54 0.46 -21.58
N LYS A 24 5.95 0.15 -22.82
CA LYS A 24 6.42 -1.18 -23.21
C LYS A 24 7.74 -1.54 -22.52
N ASP A 25 8.67 -0.61 -22.45
CA ASP A 25 9.97 -0.84 -21.83
C ASP A 25 9.86 -0.84 -20.31
N PHE A 26 9.03 0.06 -19.76
CA PHE A 26 8.73 0.09 -18.33
C PHE A 26 8.02 -1.19 -17.86
N SER A 27 7.10 -1.73 -18.65
CA SER A 27 6.44 -3.02 -18.39
C SER A 27 7.44 -4.17 -18.21
N LYS A 28 8.48 -4.21 -19.05
CA LYS A 28 9.56 -5.20 -18.92
C LYS A 28 10.39 -4.97 -17.66
N LYS A 29 10.68 -3.70 -17.33
CA LYS A 29 11.46 -3.32 -16.14
C LYS A 29 10.75 -3.68 -14.83
N CYS A 30 9.46 -3.39 -14.71
CA CYS A 30 8.70 -3.60 -13.47
C CYS A 30 8.05 -5.00 -13.36
N GLY A 31 8.05 -5.79 -14.44
CA GLY A 31 7.42 -7.12 -14.46
C GLY A 31 5.90 -7.07 -14.24
N VAL A 32 5.26 -6.00 -14.72
CA VAL A 32 3.81 -5.79 -14.75
C VAL A 32 3.36 -5.70 -16.20
N HIS A 33 2.26 -6.35 -16.56
CA HIS A 33 1.78 -6.37 -17.93
C HIS A 33 1.37 -4.97 -18.41
N ARG A 34 1.69 -4.65 -19.67
CA ARG A 34 1.45 -3.32 -20.26
C ARG A 34 0.01 -2.83 -20.13
N SER A 35 -0.98 -3.73 -20.23
CA SER A 35 -2.40 -3.36 -20.12
C SER A 35 -2.73 -2.85 -18.73
N THR A 36 -2.22 -3.50 -17.69
CA THR A 36 -2.41 -3.09 -16.29
C THR A 36 -1.80 -1.72 -16.04
N ILE A 37 -0.62 -1.44 -16.60
CA ILE A 37 0.02 -0.12 -16.49
C ILE A 37 -0.80 0.93 -17.22
N SER A 38 -1.29 0.63 -18.43
CA SER A 38 -2.18 1.53 -19.18
C SER A 38 -3.50 1.79 -18.44
N GLU A 39 -4.11 0.80 -17.81
CA GLU A 39 -5.32 0.97 -16.98
C GLU A 39 -5.06 1.85 -15.76
N ILE A 40 -3.90 1.71 -15.12
CA ILE A 40 -3.50 2.56 -13.99
C ILE A 40 -3.30 4.01 -14.43
N ILE A 41 -2.71 4.25 -15.60
CA ILE A 41 -2.41 5.60 -16.11
C ILE A 41 -3.64 6.27 -16.71
N ASN A 42 -4.49 5.52 -17.43
CA ASN A 42 -5.60 6.09 -18.20
C ASN A 42 -6.90 6.21 -17.42
N SER A 43 -7.01 5.62 -16.22
CA SER A 43 -8.19 5.77 -15.37
C SER A 43 -7.89 6.73 -14.22
N ASP A 44 -8.89 7.53 -13.82
CA ASP A 44 -8.75 8.45 -12.69
C ASP A 44 -8.62 7.66 -11.38
N ASN A 45 -7.41 7.70 -10.79
CA ASN A 45 -7.10 7.10 -9.48
C ASN A 45 -7.46 5.61 -9.38
N SER A 46 -6.95 4.81 -10.32
CA SER A 46 -7.16 3.36 -10.37
C SER A 46 -6.71 2.66 -9.09
N GLN A 47 -7.61 1.82 -8.54
CA GLN A 47 -7.23 0.85 -7.53
C GLN A 47 -6.51 -0.33 -8.18
N CYS A 48 -5.33 -0.66 -7.68
CA CYS A 48 -4.58 -1.83 -8.09
C CYS A 48 -4.16 -2.66 -6.87
N LYS A 49 -3.77 -3.91 -7.08
CA LYS A 49 -3.25 -4.74 -5.99
C LYS A 49 -1.96 -4.12 -5.45
N LEU A 50 -1.76 -4.15 -4.13
CA LEU A 50 -0.54 -3.61 -3.47
C LEU A 50 0.75 -4.13 -4.12
N LEU A 51 0.79 -5.42 -4.48
CA LEU A 51 1.95 -6.01 -5.16
C LEU A 51 2.29 -5.32 -6.50
N ILE A 52 1.27 -4.90 -7.25
CA ILE A 52 1.44 -4.18 -8.52
C ILE A 52 1.99 -2.78 -8.23
N ALA A 53 1.46 -2.09 -7.22
CA ALA A 53 1.96 -0.81 -6.78
C ALA A 53 3.43 -0.87 -6.35
N CYS A 54 3.83 -1.86 -5.55
CA CYS A 54 5.22 -2.02 -5.12
C CYS A 54 6.16 -2.27 -6.31
N LYS A 55 5.75 -3.10 -7.28
CA LYS A 55 6.54 -3.35 -8.50
C LYS A 55 6.78 -2.08 -9.31
N ILE A 56 5.73 -1.26 -9.46
CA ILE A 56 5.82 0.02 -10.19
C ILE A 56 6.71 1.00 -9.44
N ALA A 57 6.51 1.16 -8.13
CA ALA A 57 7.30 2.04 -7.28
C ALA A 57 8.80 1.67 -7.29
N ASN A 58 9.11 0.38 -7.09
CA ASN A 58 10.49 -0.12 -7.13
C ASN A 58 11.14 0.14 -8.49
N ALA A 59 10.43 -0.06 -9.60
CA ALA A 59 10.97 0.20 -10.94
C ALA A 59 11.22 1.69 -11.22
N LEU A 60 10.53 2.57 -10.50
CA LEU A 60 10.70 4.01 -10.54
C LEU A 60 11.70 4.53 -9.50
N ASN A 61 12.31 3.66 -8.68
CA ASN A 61 13.10 4.07 -7.50
C ASN A 61 12.33 5.05 -6.60
N LEU A 62 11.02 4.83 -6.47
CA LEU A 62 10.11 5.57 -5.62
C LEU A 62 9.46 4.64 -4.61
N GLU A 63 8.82 5.21 -3.61
CA GLU A 63 7.92 4.46 -2.76
C GLU A 63 6.48 4.49 -3.26
N VAL A 64 5.68 3.52 -2.84
CA VAL A 64 4.24 3.49 -3.16
C VAL A 64 3.55 4.75 -2.64
N ALA A 65 3.97 5.26 -1.48
CA ALA A 65 3.50 6.51 -0.90
C ALA A 65 3.78 7.73 -1.80
N ASP A 66 4.88 7.72 -2.54
CA ASP A 66 5.18 8.78 -3.50
C ASP A 66 4.26 8.71 -4.72
N LEU A 67 3.63 7.57 -4.99
CA LEU A 67 2.73 7.38 -6.11
C LEU A 67 1.25 7.42 -5.70
N THR A 68 0.92 7.56 -4.42
CA THR A 68 -0.45 7.73 -3.97
C THR A 68 -0.87 9.20 -4.07
N PRO A 69 -2.15 9.47 -4.34
CA PRO A 69 -2.63 10.85 -4.41
C PRO A 69 -2.42 11.54 -3.06
N ILE A 70 -2.29 12.87 -3.07
CA ILE A 70 -2.10 13.69 -1.86
C ILE A 70 -3.38 14.50 -1.66
N ASP A 71 -3.89 14.58 -0.43
CA ASP A 71 -5.08 15.40 -0.15
C ASP A 71 -4.76 16.91 -0.26
N LYS A 72 -5.79 17.75 -0.35
CA LYS A 72 -5.64 19.23 -0.45
C LYS A 72 -4.92 19.87 0.75
N LYS A 73 -4.60 19.11 1.80
CA LYS A 73 -3.85 19.53 2.98
C LYS A 73 -2.39 19.04 2.95
N GLY A 74 -1.91 18.52 1.82
CA GLY A 74 -0.53 18.06 1.67
C GLY A 74 -0.25 16.72 2.35
N ARG A 75 -1.29 15.99 2.78
CA ARG A 75 -1.11 14.68 3.41
C ARG A 75 -1.06 13.62 2.32
N VAL A 76 0.01 12.84 2.32
CA VAL A 76 0.11 11.65 1.48
C VAL A 76 -1.11 10.78 1.80
N ILE A 77 -1.92 10.45 0.79
CA ILE A 77 -2.92 9.38 0.91
C ILE A 77 -2.17 8.04 0.80
N ALA A 78 -1.00 7.93 1.44
CA ALA A 78 -0.48 6.69 1.96
C ALA A 78 -1.36 6.43 3.16
N GLY A 79 -2.57 5.94 2.87
CA GLY A 79 -3.59 5.73 3.86
C GLY A 79 -2.96 4.95 5.00
N ARG A 80 -3.15 5.44 6.23
CA ARG A 80 -3.19 4.54 7.39
C ARG A 80 -4.07 3.38 6.96
N THR A 81 -3.44 2.29 6.59
CA THR A 81 -4.18 1.13 6.11
C THR A 81 -4.44 0.32 7.35
N SER A 82 -5.57 0.64 7.97
CA SER A 82 -6.11 -0.10 9.10
C SER A 82 -6.70 -1.39 8.57
N ILE A 83 -6.08 -2.51 8.94
CA ILE A 83 -6.68 -3.82 8.73
C ILE A 83 -7.81 -3.99 9.78
N PRO A 84 -8.97 -4.58 9.44
CA PRO A 84 -10.09 -4.72 10.36
C PRO A 84 -9.71 -5.35 11.70
N TRP A 85 -10.44 -4.96 12.75
CA TRP A 85 -10.23 -5.48 14.09
C TRP A 85 -10.39 -7.01 14.14
N TYR A 86 -9.41 -7.68 14.72
CA TYR A 86 -9.39 -9.12 14.97
C TYR A 86 -9.74 -9.40 16.44
N GLY A 87 -10.33 -10.56 16.72
CA GLY A 87 -10.50 -11.06 18.08
C GLY A 87 -9.37 -11.98 18.56
N ASP A 88 -8.39 -12.27 17.70
CA ASP A 88 -7.28 -13.19 17.97
C ASP A 88 -5.94 -12.44 17.90
N LYS A 89 -5.31 -12.31 19.08
CA LYS A 89 -4.04 -11.63 19.28
C LYS A 89 -2.88 -12.35 18.58
N GLU A 90 -2.81 -13.67 18.74
CA GLU A 90 -1.70 -14.48 18.24
C GLU A 90 -1.66 -14.44 16.71
N TYR A 91 -2.84 -14.45 16.08
CA TYR A 91 -2.96 -14.23 14.65
C TYR A 91 -2.47 -12.84 14.21
N ALA A 92 -2.84 -11.78 14.94
CA ALA A 92 -2.47 -10.41 14.60
C ALA A 92 -0.96 -10.16 14.75
N GLU A 93 -0.35 -10.67 15.80
CA GLU A 93 1.11 -10.57 16.05
C GLU A 93 1.90 -11.31 14.96
N ARG A 94 1.53 -12.56 14.64
CA ARG A 94 2.17 -13.32 13.55
C ARG A 94 2.12 -12.58 12.22
N LYS A 95 0.99 -11.91 11.92
CA LYS A 95 0.86 -11.13 10.68
C LYS A 95 1.74 -9.88 10.68
N ILE A 96 1.91 -9.23 11.82
CA ILE A 96 2.85 -8.10 11.94
C ILE A 96 4.28 -8.55 11.69
N ASP A 97 4.70 -9.68 12.24
CA ASP A 97 6.07 -10.19 12.05
C ASP A 97 6.33 -10.56 10.59
N GLU A 98 5.38 -11.25 9.93
CA GLU A 98 5.42 -11.52 8.49
C GLU A 98 5.55 -10.21 7.68
N MET A 99 4.77 -9.19 8.02
CA MET A 99 4.77 -7.90 7.33
C MET A 99 6.08 -7.13 7.55
N ASN A 100 6.56 -7.03 8.78
CA ASN A 100 7.80 -6.33 9.11
C ASN A 100 9.02 -7.02 8.50
N SER A 101 9.03 -8.35 8.40
CA SER A 101 10.06 -9.08 7.67
C SER A 101 10.07 -8.72 6.18
N LEU A 102 8.90 -8.53 5.56
CA LEU A 102 8.78 -8.10 4.17
C LEU A 102 9.13 -6.62 3.97
N PHE A 103 8.98 -5.79 5.01
CA PHE A 103 9.29 -4.36 4.99
C PHE A 103 10.74 -4.03 5.38
N ALA A 104 11.58 -5.03 5.63
CA ALA A 104 12.98 -4.82 5.99
C ALA A 104 13.71 -3.93 4.95
N GLY A 105 14.31 -2.84 5.43
CA GLY A 105 15.04 -1.88 4.60
C GLY A 105 14.18 -0.88 3.83
N THR A 106 12.86 -0.88 4.01
CA THR A 106 11.93 0.03 3.30
C THR A 106 11.52 1.26 4.11
N GLY A 107 11.84 1.31 5.40
CA GLY A 107 11.37 2.38 6.31
C GLY A 107 9.88 2.29 6.66
N ILE A 108 9.18 1.23 6.24
CA ILE A 108 7.79 0.95 6.56
C ILE A 108 7.74 -0.02 7.76
N GLU A 109 6.80 0.21 8.67
CA GLU A 109 6.56 -0.63 9.84
C GLU A 109 5.06 -0.97 9.97
N ALA A 110 4.77 -2.20 10.39
CA ALA A 110 3.46 -2.62 10.87
C ALA A 110 3.48 -2.61 12.40
N LYS A 111 2.46 -1.99 13.00
CA LYS A 111 2.27 -1.88 14.46
C LYS A 111 0.90 -2.41 14.87
N LEU A 112 0.86 -3.08 16.01
CA LEU A 112 -0.37 -3.53 16.64
C LEU A 112 -0.98 -2.40 17.45
N TYR A 113 -2.27 -2.17 17.24
CA TYR A 113 -3.10 -1.33 18.08
C TYR A 113 -4.16 -2.20 18.72
N THR A 114 -4.40 -2.00 20.01
CA THR A 114 -5.44 -2.71 20.73
C THR A 114 -6.48 -1.75 21.26
N ARG A 115 -7.72 -2.21 21.37
CA ARG A 115 -8.78 -1.50 22.08
C ARG A 115 -9.65 -2.48 22.83
N GLN A 116 -10.11 -2.07 23.99
CA GLN A 116 -11.18 -2.78 24.70
C GLN A 116 -12.52 -2.36 24.13
N VAL A 117 -13.36 -3.32 23.77
CA VAL A 117 -14.73 -3.12 23.31
C VAL A 117 -15.70 -3.94 24.16
N GLY A 118 -16.96 -3.52 24.21
CA GLY A 118 -17.99 -4.17 25.02
C GLY A 118 -18.09 -3.61 26.44
N ASN A 119 -19.09 -4.10 27.19
CA ASN A 119 -19.41 -3.63 28.55
C ASN A 119 -19.55 -4.83 29.51
N GLY A 120 -19.02 -4.66 30.73
CA GLY A 120 -19.11 -5.68 31.78
C GLY A 120 -18.52 -7.02 31.36
N HIS A 121 -19.29 -8.10 31.50
CA HIS A 121 -18.86 -9.47 31.20
C HIS A 121 -18.65 -9.74 29.70
N LEU A 122 -19.03 -8.80 28.82
CA LEU A 122 -18.87 -8.88 27.37
C LEU A 122 -17.69 -8.03 26.88
N GLN A 123 -16.81 -7.58 27.78
CA GLN A 123 -15.58 -6.91 27.37
C GLN A 123 -14.64 -7.89 26.67
N CYS A 124 -14.17 -7.51 25.48
CA CYS A 124 -13.14 -8.21 24.75
C CYS A 124 -12.12 -7.24 24.14
N GLU A 125 -10.92 -7.75 23.94
CA GLU A 125 -9.84 -7.00 23.33
C GLU A 125 -9.87 -7.22 21.81
N GLU A 126 -9.99 -6.12 21.08
CA GLU A 126 -9.90 -6.10 19.63
C GLU A 126 -8.51 -5.61 19.20
N TYR A 127 -7.98 -6.19 18.13
CA TYR A 127 -6.64 -5.92 17.59
C TYR A 127 -6.66 -5.36 16.16
N MET A 128 -6.01 -4.25 15.90
CA MET A 128 -5.89 -3.61 14.58
C MET A 128 -4.42 -3.51 14.20
N ILE A 129 -4.09 -3.92 12.97
CA ILE A 129 -2.76 -3.72 12.42
C ILE A 129 -2.76 -2.39 11.65
N VAL A 130 -1.83 -1.51 12.02
CA VAL A 130 -1.62 -0.23 11.37
C VAL A 130 -0.25 -0.25 10.72
N ILE A 131 -0.22 0.05 9.43
CA ILE A 131 1.02 0.22 8.69
C ILE A 131 1.33 1.72 8.64
N SER A 132 2.53 2.08 9.06
CA SER A 132 3.06 3.45 9.09
C SER A 132 4.45 3.52 8.47
N LYS A 133 4.87 4.74 8.16
CA LYS A 133 6.21 5.10 7.71
C LYS A 133 6.77 6.11 8.69
#